data_AF-A0AAU5EAE1-F1
#
_entry.id   AF-A0AAU5EAE1-F1
#
_cell.length_a   1.000
_cell.length_b   1.000
_cell.length_c   1.000
_cell.angle_alpha   90.00
_cell.angle_beta   90.00
_cell.angle_gamma   90.00
#
_symmetry.space_group_name_H-M   'P 1'
#
loop_
_entity.id
_entity.type
_entity.pdbx_description
1 polymer ?
#
loop_
_entity_poly.entity_id
_entity_poly.type
_entity_poly.pdbx_seq_one_letter_code
_entity_poly.pdbx_strand_id
1 'polypeptide(L)'
;MIAVVVTVALAFAGYAATYLNGLRLTQRQERLARVNRQLSDFYGPLFALTEANARTFAAFVERHGRAAGTSPFSDATPPTDEELAEWRLWVTTVFLPVLREMRELVVGRADLLREPEMPPLLLELCAHAAGYEITVARWARGDFTEHLSLVAFPSAELAGYARRGFGELKLEQARLLGGRAAGTAAGPQA
;
A
#
# COMPACT_ATOMS: atom_id res chain seq x y z
N MET A 1 -52.63 36.50 -14.44
CA MET A 1 -51.63 35.94 -15.37
C MET A 1 -50.20 36.04 -14.84
N ILE A 2 -49.70 37.23 -14.47
CA ILE A 2 -48.30 37.41 -13.98
C ILE A 2 -47.98 36.53 -12.76
N ALA A 3 -48.85 36.51 -11.74
CA ALA A 3 -48.62 35.71 -10.53
C ALA A 3 -48.48 34.21 -10.81
N VAL A 4 -49.27 33.67 -11.74
CA VAL A 4 -49.23 32.25 -12.12
C VAL A 4 -47.93 31.91 -12.87
N VAL A 5 -47.46 32.82 -13.73
CA VAL A 5 -46.17 32.63 -14.44
C VAL A 5 -45.01 32.65 -13.44
N VAL A 6 -45.04 33.56 -12.47
CA VAL A 6 -44.01 33.67 -11.42
C VAL A 6 -43.97 32.42 -10.53
N THR A 7 -45.13 31.90 -10.09
CA THR A 7 -45.16 30.70 -9.24
C THR A 7 -44.68 29.46 -9.99
N VAL A 8 -45.07 29.30 -11.25
CA VAL A 8 -44.59 28.20 -12.10
C VAL A 8 -43.07 28.30 -12.30
N ALA A 9 -42.56 29.48 -12.64
CA ALA A 9 -41.12 29.69 -12.81
C ALA A 9 -40.33 29.39 -11.52
N LEU A 10 -40.82 29.83 -10.35
CA LEU A 10 -40.21 29.53 -9.06
C LEU A 10 -40.22 28.02 -8.75
N ALA A 11 -41.32 27.33 -9.04
CA ALA A 11 -41.41 25.88 -8.84
C ALA A 11 -40.40 25.12 -9.71
N PHE A 12 -40.27 25.48 -10.99
CA PHE A 12 -39.28 24.89 -11.89
C PHE A 12 -37.85 25.18 -11.43
N ALA A 13 -37.55 26.42 -11.02
CA ALA A 13 -36.24 26.79 -10.50
C ALA A 13 -35.89 26.01 -9.22
N GLY A 14 -36.85 25.87 -8.29
CA GLY A 14 -36.69 25.07 -7.07
C GLY A 14 -36.43 23.60 -7.38
N TYR A 15 -37.19 23.00 -8.29
CA TYR A 15 -36.99 21.61 -8.71
C TYR A 15 -35.61 21.40 -9.36
N ALA A 16 -35.22 22.29 -10.28
CA ALA A 16 -33.91 22.24 -10.92
C ALA A 16 -32.76 22.35 -9.90
N ALA A 17 -32.87 23.26 -8.93
CA ALA A 17 -31.89 23.38 -7.85
C ALA A 17 -31.80 22.11 -7.00
N THR A 18 -32.94 21.51 -6.63
CA THR A 18 -32.97 20.24 -5.88
C THR A 18 -32.37 19.09 -6.68
N TYR A 19 -32.71 18.96 -7.97
CA TYR A 19 -32.18 17.92 -8.83
C TYR A 19 -30.66 18.02 -8.98
N LEU A 20 -30.14 19.22 -9.25
CA LEU A 20 -28.70 19.46 -9.37
C LEU A 20 -27.95 19.21 -8.04
N ASN A 21 -28.55 19.60 -6.91
CA ASN A 21 -27.99 19.29 -5.59
C ASN A 21 -28.00 17.79 -5.31
N GLY A 22 -29.06 17.08 -5.72
CA GLY A 22 -29.16 15.62 -5.64
C GLY A 22 -28.03 14.95 -6.41
N LEU A 23 -27.83 15.31 -7.68
CA LEU A 23 -26.75 14.78 -8.50
C LEU A 23 -25.36 15.03 -7.88
N ARG A 24 -25.11 16.24 -7.39
CA ARG A 24 -23.83 16.59 -6.73
C ARG A 24 -23.61 15.76 -5.46
N LEU A 25 -24.66 15.53 -4.68
CA LEU A 25 -24.60 14.74 -3.46
C LEU A 25 -24.30 13.27 -3.78
N THR A 26 -25.02 12.68 -4.75
CA THR A 26 -24.80 11.31 -5.20
C THR A 26 -23.37 11.10 -5.71
N GLN A 27 -22.87 11.98 -6.59
CA GLN A 27 -21.50 11.90 -7.10
C GLN A 27 -20.46 11.98 -5.97
N ARG A 28 -20.68 12.84 -4.97
CA ARG A 28 -19.80 12.98 -3.82
C ARG A 28 -19.81 11.71 -2.95
N GLN A 29 -20.99 11.11 -2.75
CA GLN A 29 -21.15 9.86 -1.99
C GLN A 29 -20.48 8.68 -2.71
N GLU A 30 -20.69 8.52 -4.02
CA GLU A 30 -20.05 7.46 -4.81
C GLU A 30 -18.53 7.60 -4.81
N ARG A 31 -18.02 8.82 -4.96
CA ARG A 31 -16.58 9.10 -4.88
C ARG A 31 -16.02 8.78 -3.50
N LEU A 32 -16.71 9.18 -2.44
CA LEU A 32 -16.30 8.86 -1.06
C LEU A 32 -16.32 7.35 -0.83
N ALA A 33 -17.33 6.63 -1.32
CA ALA A 33 -17.42 5.18 -1.22
C ALA A 33 -16.28 4.48 -1.97
N ARG A 34 -15.88 4.99 -3.15
CA ARG A 34 -14.70 4.48 -3.86
C ARG A 34 -13.42 4.73 -3.06
N VAL A 35 -13.18 5.96 -2.60
CA VAL A 35 -12.00 6.31 -1.81
C VAL A 35 -11.90 5.46 -0.54
N ASN A 36 -13.03 5.24 0.15
CA ASN A 36 -13.07 4.38 1.32
C ASN A 36 -12.63 2.95 1.01
N ARG A 37 -13.14 2.35 -0.08
CA ARG A 37 -12.70 1.01 -0.53
C ARG A 37 -11.22 0.98 -0.88
N GLN A 38 -10.73 1.99 -1.62
CA GLN A 38 -9.29 2.07 -1.93
C GLN A 38 -8.44 2.14 -0.66
N LEU A 39 -8.89 2.86 0.37
CA LEU A 39 -8.21 2.95 1.66
C LEU A 39 -8.30 1.65 2.47
N SER A 40 -9.49 1.07 2.62
CA SER A 40 -9.70 -0.08 3.49
C SER A 40 -9.19 -1.38 2.88
N ASP A 41 -9.35 -1.54 1.57
CA ASP A 41 -9.20 -2.83 0.91
C ASP A 41 -7.91 -2.92 0.08
N PHE A 42 -7.19 -1.81 -0.13
CA PHE A 42 -5.94 -1.80 -0.89
C PHE A 42 -4.80 -0.99 -0.25
N TYR A 43 -4.86 0.34 -0.29
CA TYR A 43 -3.74 1.20 0.08
C TYR A 43 -3.47 1.20 1.58
N GLY A 44 -4.48 0.99 2.43
CA GLY A 44 -4.31 0.82 3.87
C GLY A 44 -3.55 -0.47 4.22
N PRO A 45 -4.05 -1.65 3.80
CA PRO A 45 -3.33 -2.91 3.96
C PRO A 45 -1.93 -2.88 3.35
N LEU A 46 -1.78 -2.38 2.12
CA LEU A 46 -0.48 -2.30 1.45
C LEU A 46 0.50 -1.42 2.24
N PHE A 47 0.06 -0.26 2.72
CA PHE A 47 0.86 0.60 3.57
C PHE A 47 1.27 -0.09 4.87
N ALA A 48 0.33 -0.71 5.58
CA ALA A 48 0.61 -1.39 6.83
C ALA A 48 1.61 -2.55 6.65
N LEU A 49 1.39 -3.40 5.65
CA LEU A 49 2.27 -4.53 5.35
C LEU A 49 3.67 -4.07 4.96
N THR A 50 3.79 -3.04 4.12
CA THR A 50 5.11 -2.54 3.66
C THR A 50 5.91 -1.91 4.79
N GLU A 51 5.24 -1.13 5.63
CA GLU A 51 5.82 -0.50 6.82
C GLU A 51 6.21 -1.52 7.89
N ALA A 52 5.37 -2.54 8.12
CA ALA A 52 5.67 -3.63 9.04
C ALA A 52 6.87 -4.45 8.54
N ASN A 53 6.85 -4.88 7.28
CA ASN A 53 7.94 -5.66 6.68
C ASN A 53 9.28 -4.92 6.74
N ALA A 54 9.29 -3.61 6.46
CA ALA A 54 10.49 -2.79 6.55
C ALA A 54 11.05 -2.73 7.98
N ARG A 55 10.20 -2.57 9.00
CA ARG A 55 10.62 -2.59 10.41
C ARG A 55 11.13 -3.96 10.84
N THR A 56 10.46 -5.03 10.43
CA THR A 56 10.90 -6.40 10.70
C THR A 56 12.26 -6.68 10.06
N PHE A 57 12.47 -6.25 8.82
CA PHE A 57 13.78 -6.38 8.17
C PHE A 57 14.86 -5.57 8.87
N ALA A 58 14.55 -4.34 9.30
CA ALA A 58 15.48 -3.53 10.09
C ALA A 58 15.86 -4.23 11.41
N ALA A 59 14.90 -4.84 12.11
CA ALA A 59 15.16 -5.61 13.33
C ALA A 59 16.00 -6.87 13.08
N PHE A 60 15.79 -7.55 11.93
CA PHE A 60 16.65 -8.65 11.50
C PHE A 60 18.09 -8.16 11.30
N VAL A 61 18.28 -7.05 10.59
CA VAL A 61 19.61 -6.46 10.36
C VAL A 61 20.26 -5.98 11.65
N GLU A 62 19.50 -5.42 12.59
CA GLU A 62 20.02 -4.99 13.90
C GLU A 62 20.56 -6.19 14.71
N ARG A 63 19.87 -7.33 14.65
CA ARG A 63 20.22 -8.53 15.42
C ARG A 63 21.26 -9.42 14.77
N HIS A 64 21.21 -9.55 13.44
CA HIS A 64 22.00 -10.50 12.66
C HIS A 64 22.92 -9.82 11.63
N GLY A 65 22.94 -8.49 11.59
CA GLY A 65 23.87 -7.73 10.78
C GLY A 65 25.29 -7.82 11.31
N ARG A 66 26.25 -7.64 10.41
CA ARG A 66 27.69 -7.65 10.77
C ARG A 66 28.10 -6.32 11.37
N ALA A 67 29.38 -6.17 11.74
CA ALA A 67 29.92 -5.01 12.48
C ALA A 67 29.60 -3.63 11.87
N ALA A 68 29.25 -3.55 10.58
CA ALA A 68 28.83 -2.32 9.90
C ALA A 68 27.30 -2.10 9.84
N GLY A 69 26.49 -2.92 10.51
CA GLY A 69 25.02 -2.91 10.39
C GLY A 69 24.53 -3.32 8.99
N THR A 70 25.39 -3.99 8.22
CA THR A 70 25.09 -4.49 6.88
C THR A 70 24.49 -5.88 6.93
N SER A 71 23.56 -6.16 6.01
CA SER A 71 23.05 -7.52 5.79
C SER A 71 24.23 -8.45 5.45
N PRO A 72 24.24 -9.70 5.94
CA PRO A 72 25.23 -10.70 5.53
C PRO A 72 25.34 -10.88 4.02
N PHE A 73 24.27 -10.61 3.27
CA PHE A 73 24.22 -10.71 1.80
C PHE A 73 24.75 -9.48 1.06
N SER A 74 25.10 -8.41 1.77
CA SER A 74 25.63 -7.17 1.19
C SER A 74 27.09 -6.90 1.58
N ASP A 75 27.70 -7.83 2.32
CA ASP A 75 29.08 -7.76 2.76
C ASP A 75 30.02 -8.42 1.74
N ALA A 76 31.31 -8.03 1.76
CA ALA A 76 32.31 -8.62 0.89
C ALA A 76 32.63 -10.08 1.24
N THR A 77 32.45 -10.45 2.50
CA THR A 77 32.64 -11.83 2.98
C THR A 77 31.35 -12.61 2.76
N PRO A 78 31.38 -13.83 2.20
CA PRO A 78 30.18 -14.66 2.06
C PRO A 78 29.49 -14.93 3.42
N PRO A 79 28.15 -15.11 3.44
CA PRO A 79 27.42 -15.54 4.63
C PRO A 79 27.95 -16.87 5.21
N THR A 80 27.96 -17.01 6.54
CA THR A 80 28.27 -18.28 7.22
C THR A 80 27.06 -19.22 7.21
N ASP A 81 27.26 -20.51 7.45
CA ASP A 81 26.16 -21.49 7.52
C ASP A 81 25.12 -21.14 8.59
N GLU A 82 25.56 -20.56 9.70
CA GLU A 82 24.69 -20.09 10.79
C GLU A 82 23.85 -18.88 10.35
N GLU A 83 24.46 -17.88 9.71
CA GLU A 83 23.75 -16.71 9.16
C GLU A 83 22.74 -17.14 8.08
N LEU A 84 23.12 -18.11 7.24
CA LEU A 84 22.23 -18.69 6.23
C LEU A 84 21.07 -19.46 6.87
N ALA A 85 21.30 -20.17 7.98
CA ALA A 85 20.25 -20.88 8.71
C ALA A 85 19.24 -19.91 9.34
N GLU A 86 19.72 -18.86 9.99
CA GLU A 86 18.87 -17.79 10.52
C GLU A 86 18.10 -17.10 9.41
N TRP A 87 18.74 -16.76 8.29
CA TRP A 87 18.05 -16.17 7.15
C TRP A 87 16.89 -17.04 6.65
N ARG A 88 17.13 -18.34 6.47
CA ARG A 88 16.07 -19.28 6.07
C ARG A 88 14.92 -19.26 7.06
N LEU A 89 15.20 -19.31 8.36
CA LEU A 89 14.18 -19.26 9.41
C LEU A 89 13.31 -18.00 9.31
N TRP A 90 13.94 -16.83 9.17
CA TRP A 90 13.22 -15.55 9.06
C TRP A 90 12.41 -15.45 7.77
N VAL A 91 12.97 -15.88 6.64
CA VAL A 91 12.25 -15.89 5.36
C VAL A 91 11.03 -16.79 5.42
N THR A 92 11.17 -18.02 5.91
CA THR A 92 10.04 -18.97 5.93
C THR A 92 8.97 -18.59 6.95
N THR A 93 9.37 -17.99 8.07
CA THR A 93 8.46 -17.71 9.18
C THR A 93 7.78 -16.36 9.07
N VAL A 94 8.47 -15.35 8.53
CA VAL A 94 7.99 -13.97 8.57
C VAL A 94 7.94 -13.33 7.19
N PHE A 95 9.05 -13.27 6.46
CA PHE A 95 9.11 -12.45 5.24
C PHE A 95 8.27 -13.02 4.10
N LEU A 96 8.38 -14.31 3.78
CA LEU A 96 7.61 -14.90 2.69
C LEU A 96 6.10 -14.88 2.94
N PRO A 97 5.58 -15.21 4.14
CA PRO A 97 4.17 -15.02 4.46
C PRO A 97 3.66 -13.60 4.16
N VAL A 98 4.40 -12.57 4.58
CA VAL A 98 4.05 -11.16 4.31
C VAL A 98 4.11 -10.83 2.82
N LEU A 99 5.14 -11.30 2.11
CA LEU A 99 5.26 -11.10 0.66
C LEU A 99 4.12 -11.77 -0.12
N ARG A 100 3.64 -12.94 0.33
CA ARG A 100 2.46 -13.61 -0.24
C ARG A 100 1.21 -12.79 -0.04
N GLU A 101 0.99 -12.28 1.18
CA GLU A 101 -0.16 -11.42 1.49
C GLU A 101 -0.15 -10.15 0.63
N MET A 102 1.01 -9.52 0.46
CA MET A 102 1.16 -8.37 -0.44
C MET A 102 0.85 -8.73 -1.90
N ARG A 103 1.32 -9.88 -2.39
CA ARG A 103 1.03 -10.35 -3.77
C ARG A 103 -0.47 -10.61 -3.95
N GLU A 104 -1.09 -11.30 -3.01
CA GLU A 104 -2.53 -11.59 -3.03
C GLU A 104 -3.36 -10.30 -3.00
N LEU A 105 -2.96 -9.33 -2.19
CA LEU A 105 -3.55 -8.00 -2.16
C LEU A 105 -3.45 -7.32 -3.52
N VAL A 106 -2.25 -7.26 -4.12
CA VAL A 106 -2.04 -6.64 -5.44
C VAL A 106 -2.90 -7.26 -6.52
N VAL A 107 -2.89 -8.60 -6.61
CA VAL A 107 -3.61 -9.32 -7.67
C VAL A 107 -5.12 -9.28 -7.44
N GLY A 108 -5.57 -9.46 -6.20
CA GLY A 108 -6.99 -9.60 -5.86
C GLY A 108 -7.77 -8.29 -5.80
N ARG A 109 -7.08 -7.14 -5.77
CA ARG A 109 -7.67 -5.82 -5.56
C ARG A 109 -7.17 -4.78 -6.57
N ALA A 110 -6.72 -5.23 -7.73
CA ALA A 110 -6.20 -4.37 -8.79
C ALA A 110 -7.24 -3.34 -9.31
N ASP A 111 -8.54 -3.61 -9.16
CA ASP A 111 -9.63 -2.68 -9.49
C ASP A 111 -9.65 -1.41 -8.61
N LEU A 112 -8.96 -1.46 -7.46
CA LEU A 112 -8.83 -0.35 -6.52
C LEU A 112 -7.59 0.50 -6.76
N LEU A 113 -6.77 0.19 -7.76
CA LEU A 113 -5.66 1.04 -8.16
C LEU A 113 -6.15 2.44 -8.53
N ARG A 114 -5.31 3.43 -8.24
CA ARG A 114 -5.58 4.83 -8.62
C ARG A 114 -5.16 5.08 -10.06
N GLU A 115 -4.08 4.44 -10.45
CA GLU A 115 -3.53 4.42 -11.79
C GLU A 115 -4.47 3.67 -12.74
N PRO A 116 -4.55 4.09 -14.01
CA PRO A 116 -5.40 3.43 -15.00
C PRO A 116 -4.86 2.05 -15.41
N GLU A 117 -3.58 1.78 -15.16
CA GLU A 117 -2.89 0.55 -15.52
C GLU A 117 -2.09 0.04 -14.32
N MET A 118 -1.76 -1.26 -14.33
CA MET A 118 -0.96 -1.89 -13.29
C MET A 118 0.45 -1.27 -13.24
N PRO A 119 0.86 -0.66 -12.11
CA PRO A 119 2.23 -0.15 -11.97
C PRO A 119 3.27 -1.27 -12.07
N PRO A 120 4.34 -1.11 -12.87
CA PRO A 120 5.40 -2.12 -13.00
C PRO A 120 6.02 -2.54 -11.65
N LEU A 121 6.17 -1.59 -10.74
CA LEU A 121 6.62 -1.82 -9.36
C LEU A 121 5.81 -2.90 -8.62
N LEU A 122 4.49 -2.95 -8.82
CA LEU A 122 3.65 -3.96 -8.18
C LEU A 122 3.81 -5.34 -8.84
N LEU A 123 4.15 -5.38 -10.13
CA LEU A 123 4.51 -6.62 -10.82
C LEU A 123 5.87 -7.14 -10.34
N GLU A 124 6.84 -6.26 -10.12
CA GLU A 124 8.14 -6.61 -9.53
C GLU A 124 7.98 -7.20 -8.13
N LEU A 125 7.12 -6.62 -7.28
CA LEU A 125 6.75 -7.20 -6.00
C LEU A 125 6.18 -8.61 -6.14
N CYS A 126 5.25 -8.81 -7.08
CA CYS A 126 4.65 -10.12 -7.32
C CYS A 126 5.69 -11.15 -7.80
N ALA A 127 6.58 -10.73 -8.70
CA ALA A 127 7.66 -11.56 -9.22
C ALA A 127 8.69 -11.90 -8.13
N HIS A 128 9.03 -10.95 -7.26
CA HIS A 128 9.88 -11.16 -6.09
C HIS A 128 9.30 -12.21 -5.15
N ALA A 129 8.01 -12.09 -4.80
CA ALA A 129 7.31 -13.03 -3.95
C ALA A 129 7.31 -14.45 -4.56
N ALA A 130 6.94 -14.57 -5.86
CA ALA A 130 6.97 -15.84 -6.57
C ALA A 130 8.38 -16.44 -6.69
N GLY A 131 9.40 -15.61 -6.86
CA GLY A 131 10.81 -16.04 -6.87
C GLY A 131 11.21 -16.70 -5.55
N TYR A 132 10.80 -16.14 -4.40
CA TYR A 132 11.05 -16.75 -3.10
C TYR A 132 10.32 -18.07 -2.89
N GLU A 133 9.15 -18.27 -3.49
CA GLU A 133 8.43 -19.54 -3.37
C GLU A 133 9.25 -20.70 -3.95
N ILE A 134 9.94 -20.47 -5.06
CA ILE A 134 10.86 -21.46 -5.64
C ILE A 134 12.07 -21.67 -4.73
N THR A 135 12.68 -20.60 -4.23
CA THR A 135 13.83 -20.68 -3.32
C THR A 135 13.49 -21.49 -2.06
N VAL A 136 12.34 -21.21 -1.41
CA VAL A 136 11.88 -21.97 -0.24
C VAL A 136 11.51 -23.41 -0.58
N ALA A 137 10.93 -23.67 -1.76
CA ALA A 137 10.64 -25.03 -2.20
C ALA A 137 11.91 -25.87 -2.40
N ARG A 138 13.03 -25.26 -2.82
CA ARG A 138 14.35 -25.93 -2.87
C ARG A 138 14.88 -26.24 -1.48
N TRP A 139 14.80 -25.28 -0.55
CA TRP A 139 15.20 -25.49 0.84
C TRP A 139 14.47 -26.67 1.49
N ALA A 140 13.17 -26.83 1.21
CA ALA A 140 12.38 -27.96 1.71
C ALA A 140 12.87 -29.33 1.20
N ARG A 141 13.65 -29.36 0.12
CA ARG A 141 14.29 -30.55 -0.45
C ARG A 141 15.75 -30.72 0.01
N GLY A 142 16.23 -29.86 0.91
CA GLY A 142 17.63 -29.84 1.36
C GLY A 142 18.59 -29.17 0.38
N ASP A 143 18.10 -28.52 -0.67
CA ASP A 143 18.92 -27.76 -1.60
C ASP A 143 19.04 -26.31 -1.10
N PHE A 144 20.23 -25.96 -0.60
CA PHE A 144 20.58 -24.64 -0.07
C PHE A 144 21.57 -23.90 -0.97
N THR A 145 21.59 -24.18 -2.28
CA THR A 145 22.51 -23.50 -3.22
C THR A 145 22.17 -22.02 -3.42
N GLU A 146 20.89 -21.67 -3.31
CA GLU A 146 20.38 -20.31 -3.50
C GLU A 146 19.63 -19.85 -2.25
N HIS A 147 19.87 -18.60 -1.84
CA HIS A 147 19.30 -18.04 -0.61
C HIS A 147 18.40 -16.82 -0.79
N LEU A 148 18.45 -16.19 -1.97
CA LEU A 148 17.70 -14.97 -2.27
C LEU A 148 16.63 -15.26 -3.32
N SER A 149 15.71 -14.31 -3.49
CA SER A 149 14.81 -14.33 -4.63
C SER A 149 15.55 -13.97 -5.91
N LEU A 150 15.13 -14.56 -7.03
CA LEU A 150 15.65 -14.28 -8.36
C LEU A 150 15.41 -12.84 -8.82
N VAL A 151 14.37 -12.20 -8.27
CA VAL A 151 14.01 -10.82 -8.55
C VAL A 151 14.28 -10.00 -7.30
N ALA A 152 14.89 -8.83 -7.44
CA ALA A 152 15.15 -7.96 -6.29
C ALA A 152 13.84 -7.42 -5.68
N PHE A 153 13.82 -7.20 -4.37
CA PHE A 153 12.67 -6.59 -3.70
C PHE A 153 12.71 -5.07 -3.89
N PRO A 154 11.68 -4.43 -4.45
CA PRO A 154 11.69 -2.98 -4.69
C PRO A 154 11.30 -2.20 -3.42
N SER A 155 12.10 -2.33 -2.36
CA SER A 155 11.75 -1.92 -1.00
C SER A 155 11.42 -0.42 -0.87
N ALA A 156 12.31 0.44 -1.36
CA ALA A 156 12.21 1.88 -1.22
C ALA A 156 11.09 2.45 -2.10
N GLU A 157 10.99 1.99 -3.37
CA GLU A 157 9.92 2.44 -4.26
C GLU A 157 8.55 1.99 -3.74
N LEU A 158 8.43 0.74 -3.28
CA LEU A 158 7.17 0.18 -2.78
C LEU A 158 6.68 0.89 -1.52
N ALA A 159 7.56 1.12 -0.55
CA ALA A 159 7.22 1.88 0.66
C ALA A 159 6.80 3.31 0.30
N GLY A 160 7.51 3.96 -0.62
CA GLY A 160 7.16 5.28 -1.12
C GLY A 160 5.80 5.32 -1.82
N TYR A 161 5.52 4.32 -2.67
CA TYR A 161 4.25 4.17 -3.38
C TYR A 161 3.08 4.00 -2.40
N ALA A 162 3.18 3.06 -1.47
CA ALA A 162 2.13 2.76 -0.51
C ALA A 162 1.83 3.95 0.40
N ARG A 163 2.88 4.59 0.93
CA ARG A 163 2.75 5.78 1.80
C ARG A 163 2.11 6.96 1.08
N ARG A 164 2.54 7.27 -0.15
CA ARG A 164 1.95 8.35 -0.95
C ARG A 164 0.49 8.06 -1.29
N GLY A 165 0.19 6.84 -1.79
CA GLY A 165 -1.17 6.45 -2.14
C GLY A 165 -2.13 6.51 -0.96
N PHE A 166 -1.72 5.99 0.20
CA PHE A 166 -2.50 6.09 1.43
C PHE A 166 -2.72 7.54 1.87
N GLY A 167 -1.66 8.35 1.91
CA GLY A 167 -1.74 9.76 2.32
C GLY A 167 -2.65 10.61 1.44
N GLU A 168 -2.51 10.47 0.11
CA GLU A 168 -3.32 11.22 -0.86
C GLU A 168 -4.80 10.85 -0.78
N LEU A 169 -5.13 9.55 -0.61
CA LEU A 169 -6.50 9.11 -0.44
C LEU A 169 -7.10 9.57 0.91
N LYS A 170 -6.30 9.62 1.99
CA LYS A 170 -6.75 10.18 3.28
C LYS A 170 -7.08 11.66 3.17
N LEU A 171 -6.29 12.44 2.43
CA LEU A 171 -6.58 13.85 2.16
C LEU A 171 -7.86 14.01 1.32
N GLU A 172 -8.02 13.17 0.30
CA GLU A 172 -9.22 13.16 -0.54
C GLU A 172 -10.48 12.80 0.26
N GLN A 173 -10.40 11.78 1.12
CA GLN A 173 -11.47 11.39 2.04
C GLN A 173 -11.87 12.56 2.94
N ALA A 174 -10.89 13.25 3.56
CA ALA A 174 -11.15 14.41 4.40
C ALA A 174 -11.86 15.53 3.63
N ARG A 175 -11.41 15.83 2.41
CA ARG A 175 -12.04 16.82 1.52
C ARG A 175 -13.49 16.45 1.20
N LEU A 176 -13.74 15.18 0.88
CA LEU A 176 -15.08 14.66 0.56
C LEU A 176 -15.98 14.58 1.79
N LEU A 177 -15.45 14.51 3.01
CA LEU A 177 -16.24 14.61 4.24
C LEU A 177 -16.52 16.06 4.66
N GLY A 178 -15.92 17.05 3.98
CA GLY A 178 -16.08 18.47 4.33
C GLY A 178 -15.10 18.93 5.41
N GLY A 179 -14.06 18.15 5.68
CA GLY A 179 -12.98 18.53 6.58
C GLY A 179 -12.16 19.68 6.00
N ARG A 180 -12.17 20.82 6.69
CA ARG A 180 -11.02 21.73 6.69
C ARG A 180 -9.79 20.91 7.07
N ALA A 181 -8.75 20.93 6.24
CA ALA A 181 -7.47 20.35 6.60
C ALA A 181 -7.06 20.85 8.00
N ALA A 182 -6.67 19.92 8.87
CA ALA A 182 -6.16 20.21 10.19
C ALA A 182 -4.88 21.05 10.06
N GLY A 183 -5.03 22.36 10.17
CA GLY A 183 -3.93 23.27 10.48
C GLY A 183 -3.73 23.28 11.98
N THR A 184 -2.96 22.32 12.51
CA THR A 184 -2.28 22.40 13.81
C THR A 184 -1.25 21.28 13.92
N ALA A 185 -0.11 21.50 13.26
CA ALA A 185 1.16 20.94 13.69
C ALA A 185 2.16 22.10 13.77
N ALA A 186 1.86 23.09 14.61
CA ALA A 186 2.87 23.93 15.21
C ALA A 186 3.35 23.18 16.45
N GLY A 187 4.46 22.45 16.33
CA GLY A 187 5.16 21.90 17.48
C GLY A 187 5.67 23.06 18.36
N PRO A 188 5.60 22.94 19.70
CA PRO A 188 6.24 23.92 20.57
C PRO A 188 7.75 23.80 20.40
N GLN A 189 8.40 24.95 20.16
CA GLN A 189 9.83 25.11 20.39
C GLN A 189 10.10 24.91 21.89
N ALA A 190 11.02 24.00 22.20
CA ALA A 190 11.84 24.01 23.40
C ALA A 190 13.25 23.58 22.98
#